data_AF-A0A7C1T786-F1
#
_entry.id   AF-A0A7C1T786-F1
#
_cell.length_a   1.000
_cell.length_b   1.000
_cell.length_c   1.000
_cell.angle_alpha   90.00
_cell.angle_beta   90.00
_cell.angle_gamma   90.00
#
_symmetry.space_group_name_H-M   'P 1'
#
loop_
_entity.id
_entity.type
_entity.pdbx_description
1 polymer ?
#
loop_
_entity_poly.entity_id
_entity_poly.type
_entity_poly.pdbx_seq_one_letter_code
_entity_poly.pdbx_strand_id
1 'polypeptide(L)'
;MMDWTSSVDGSLGTGATVNTLLTVGVHQLTATVVDSEGASPVSPARISTTVLADSDADGMADDWEALYSITDPLADADNDSLTNLDEYLAGSNPIDAAPVVAILSPGTDSSFDSSLSINFTASASDAEDGDISHAVLWSSDVDGSLGSGASLASLLSAGAHIITATVTDSQGAMPVTQAAINLSITEGIAGDITGNGVVDIADLLLLQRHLTGSVSLDASAIARGDLFPAVADGELTISDLLLLQQILVSQ
;
A
#
# COMPACT_ATOMS: atom_id res chain seq x y z
N MET A 1 45.44 10.25 4.79
CA MET A 1 44.45 10.90 5.70
C MET A 1 43.24 11.28 4.85
N MET A 2 42.01 11.22 5.38
CA MET A 2 40.82 11.60 4.61
C MET A 2 40.47 13.06 4.92
N ASP A 3 40.39 13.88 3.90
CA ASP A 3 40.09 15.30 3.97
C ASP A 3 38.72 15.56 3.33
N TRP A 4 37.91 16.40 3.99
CA TRP A 4 36.58 16.77 3.55
C TRP A 4 36.57 18.24 3.12
N THR A 5 35.98 18.53 1.96
CA THR A 5 35.84 19.89 1.44
C THR A 5 34.45 20.12 0.86
N SER A 6 33.88 21.31 1.04
CA SER A 6 32.72 21.83 0.30
C SER A 6 33.19 22.76 -0.82
N SER A 7 32.46 22.75 -1.95
CA SER A 7 32.63 23.75 -3.01
C SER A 7 32.33 25.19 -2.58
N VAL A 8 31.61 25.37 -1.47
CA VAL A 8 31.19 26.69 -0.94
C VAL A 8 32.01 27.06 0.30
N ASP A 9 32.05 26.18 1.31
CA ASP A 9 32.69 26.47 2.61
C ASP A 9 34.19 26.16 2.64
N GLY A 10 34.74 25.53 1.60
CA GLY A 10 36.14 25.11 1.57
C GLY A 10 36.40 23.91 2.48
N SER A 11 37.43 23.94 3.31
CA SER A 11 37.82 22.78 4.14
C SER A 11 36.85 22.57 5.31
N LEU A 12 36.30 21.36 5.42
CA LEU A 12 35.34 20.97 6.45
C LEU A 12 35.99 20.22 7.62
N GLY A 13 37.13 19.58 7.38
CA GLY A 13 37.87 18.82 8.39
C GLY A 13 38.52 17.56 7.83
N THR A 14 39.08 16.75 8.73
CA THR A 14 39.77 15.50 8.38
C THR A 14 39.29 14.34 9.25
N GLY A 15 39.42 13.11 8.75
CA GLY A 15 39.00 11.88 9.43
C GLY A 15 37.92 11.11 8.68
N ALA A 16 37.54 9.95 9.22
CA ALA A 16 36.51 9.10 8.64
C ALA A 16 35.10 9.73 8.68
N THR A 17 34.87 10.65 9.62
CA THR A 17 33.62 11.37 9.83
C THR A 17 33.91 12.84 10.14
N VAL A 18 33.08 13.75 9.64
CA VAL A 18 33.14 15.18 9.95
C VAL A 18 31.74 15.69 10.30
N ASN A 19 31.61 16.43 11.40
CA ASN A 19 30.37 17.09 11.80
C ASN A 19 30.61 18.59 11.73
N THR A 20 30.06 19.25 10.72
CA THR A 20 30.19 20.69 10.49
C THR A 20 28.87 21.26 10.01
N LEU A 21 28.63 22.53 10.31
CA LEU A 21 27.58 23.30 9.66
C LEU A 21 28.06 23.70 8.26
N LEU A 22 27.13 23.69 7.32
CA LEU A 22 27.34 24.21 5.98
C LEU A 22 26.61 25.55 5.87
N THR A 23 27.13 26.49 5.09
CA THR A 23 26.38 27.71 4.77
C THR A 23 25.21 27.41 3.85
N VAL A 24 24.32 28.38 3.65
CA VAL A 24 23.20 28.28 2.70
C VAL A 24 23.76 28.20 1.27
N GLY A 25 23.21 27.30 0.46
CA GLY A 25 23.54 27.15 -0.95
C GLY A 25 23.67 25.71 -1.40
N VAL A 26 24.21 25.50 -2.59
CA VAL A 26 24.47 24.17 -3.15
C VAL A 26 25.93 23.79 -2.92
N HIS A 27 26.15 22.73 -2.13
CA HIS A 27 27.45 22.25 -1.70
C HIS A 27 27.78 20.95 -2.44
N GLN A 28 28.90 20.93 -3.15
CA GLN A 28 29.52 19.69 -3.59
C GLN A 28 30.56 19.30 -2.53
N LEU A 29 30.18 18.35 -1.69
CA LEU A 29 31.03 17.76 -0.67
C LEU A 29 31.94 16.74 -1.33
N THR A 30 33.24 16.96 -1.23
CA THR A 30 34.28 16.09 -1.77
C THR A 30 35.08 15.50 -0.64
N ALA A 31 35.30 14.19 -0.69
CA ALA A 31 36.13 13.48 0.27
C ALA A 31 37.34 12.89 -0.45
N THR A 32 38.53 13.36 -0.08
CA THR A 32 39.82 12.98 -0.69
C THR A 32 40.68 12.22 0.30
N VAL A 33 41.21 11.06 -0.10
CA VAL A 33 42.20 10.33 0.69
C VAL A 33 43.57 10.50 0.05
N VAL A 34 44.53 11.04 0.79
CA VAL A 34 45.92 11.13 0.33
C VAL A 34 46.73 9.98 0.94
N ASP A 35 47.54 9.30 0.12
CA ASP A 35 48.48 8.25 0.57
C ASP A 35 49.70 8.83 1.33
N SER A 36 50.57 7.95 1.82
CA SER A 36 51.77 8.36 2.58
C SER A 36 52.81 9.10 1.73
N GLU A 37 52.68 9.04 0.40
CA GLU A 37 53.56 9.69 -0.57
C GLU A 37 52.94 10.98 -1.15
N GLY A 38 51.74 11.36 -0.70
CA GLY A 38 51.07 12.59 -1.10
C GLY A 38 50.19 12.48 -2.36
N ALA A 39 49.93 11.27 -2.86
CA ALA A 39 49.08 11.08 -4.04
C ALA A 39 47.58 11.10 -3.67
N SER A 40 46.82 11.87 -4.44
CA SER A 40 45.36 11.97 -4.35
C SER A 40 44.67 11.09 -5.40
N PRO A 41 43.41 10.64 -5.16
CA PRO A 41 42.67 9.84 -6.12
C PRO A 41 42.35 10.64 -7.39
N VAL A 42 42.41 9.98 -8.54
CA VAL A 42 42.01 10.55 -9.84
C VAL A 42 40.52 10.87 -9.94
N SER A 43 39.70 10.25 -9.08
CA SER A 43 38.25 10.45 -8.98
C SER A 43 37.82 10.38 -7.51
N PRO A 44 37.86 11.49 -6.76
CA PRO A 44 37.41 11.50 -5.37
C PRO A 44 35.88 11.31 -5.26
N ALA A 45 35.44 10.81 -4.11
CA ALA A 45 34.02 10.67 -3.81
C ALA A 45 33.40 12.06 -3.65
N ARG A 46 32.24 12.29 -4.28
CA ARG A 46 31.51 13.55 -4.22
C ARG A 46 30.02 13.32 -3.96
N ILE A 47 29.44 14.19 -3.14
CA ILE A 47 28.00 14.23 -2.82
C ILE A 47 27.55 15.68 -3.00
N SER A 48 26.40 15.88 -3.64
CA SER A 48 25.77 17.21 -3.71
C SER A 48 24.68 17.30 -2.65
N THR A 49 24.63 18.40 -1.92
CA THR A 49 23.56 18.74 -0.99
C THR A 49 23.22 20.22 -1.11
N THR A 50 21.99 20.60 -0.78
CA THR A 50 21.55 21.99 -0.77
C THR A 50 21.09 22.33 0.63
N VAL A 51 21.63 23.42 1.17
CA VAL A 51 21.20 24.01 2.44
C VAL A 51 20.35 25.22 2.09
N LEU A 52 19.12 25.25 2.59
CA LEU A 52 18.20 26.37 2.36
C LEU A 52 18.36 27.41 3.46
N ALA A 53 18.03 28.67 3.16
CA ALA A 53 17.98 29.71 4.17
C ALA A 53 16.80 29.47 5.10
N ASP A 54 17.03 29.65 6.39
CA ASP A 54 16.06 29.54 7.48
C ASP A 54 16.46 30.64 8.47
N SER A 55 15.84 31.81 8.34
CA SER A 55 16.24 33.05 8.99
C SER A 55 15.87 33.10 10.47
N ASP A 56 14.81 32.40 10.87
CA ASP A 56 14.34 32.33 12.26
C ASP A 56 14.62 30.98 12.95
N ALA A 57 15.24 30.04 12.22
CA ALA A 57 15.73 28.76 12.70
C ALA A 57 14.62 27.86 13.26
N ASP A 58 13.43 27.95 12.67
CA ASP A 58 12.23 27.22 13.10
C ASP A 58 12.06 25.87 12.39
N GLY A 59 12.89 25.60 11.38
CA GLY A 59 12.91 24.37 10.60
C GLY A 59 12.21 24.46 9.25
N MET A 60 11.59 25.58 8.91
CA MET A 60 11.07 25.90 7.57
C MET A 60 12.06 26.80 6.82
N ALA A 61 12.10 26.70 5.49
CA ALA A 61 12.97 27.56 4.70
C ALA A 61 12.28 28.86 4.29
N ASP A 62 13.02 29.97 4.32
CA ASP A 62 12.55 31.33 3.97
C ASP A 62 11.81 31.38 2.62
N ASP A 63 12.33 30.66 1.62
CA ASP A 63 11.74 30.62 0.27
C ASP A 63 10.38 29.90 0.25
N TRP A 64 10.20 28.88 1.09
CA TRP A 64 8.96 28.11 1.20
C TRP A 64 7.91 28.88 2.01
N GLU A 65 8.33 29.49 3.11
CA GLU A 65 7.50 30.43 3.89
C GLU A 65 6.98 31.59 3.02
N ALA A 66 7.86 32.20 2.22
CA ALA A 66 7.50 33.28 1.32
C ALA A 66 6.56 32.83 0.20
N LEU A 67 6.67 31.58 -0.28
CA LEU A 67 5.82 31.03 -1.32
C LEU A 67 4.37 30.90 -0.84
N TYR A 68 4.16 30.40 0.37
CA TYR A 68 2.83 30.14 0.93
C TYR A 68 2.33 31.24 1.87
N SER A 69 3.16 32.24 2.15
CA SER A 69 2.86 33.35 3.07
C SER A 69 2.53 32.87 4.50
N ILE A 70 3.27 31.86 4.96
CA ILE A 70 3.16 31.24 6.29
C ILE A 70 4.49 31.35 7.02
N THR A 71 4.43 31.45 8.34
CA THR A 71 5.62 31.68 9.21
C THR A 71 5.52 30.97 10.56
N ASP A 72 4.45 30.20 10.78
CA ASP A 72 4.27 29.44 12.02
C ASP A 72 4.37 27.95 11.68
N PRO A 73 5.43 27.25 12.12
CA PRO A 73 5.67 25.85 11.78
C PRO A 73 4.66 24.92 12.46
N LEU A 74 4.00 25.37 13.53
CA LEU A 74 3.02 24.60 14.29
C LEU A 74 1.58 24.93 13.92
N ALA A 75 1.36 25.90 13.04
CA ALA A 75 0.04 26.18 12.51
C ALA A 75 -0.37 25.11 11.48
N ASP A 76 -1.68 24.99 11.34
CA ASP A 76 -2.38 24.14 10.39
C ASP A 76 -3.22 25.09 9.53
N ALA A 77 -2.72 25.41 8.33
CA ALA A 77 -3.24 26.50 7.53
C ALA A 77 -4.49 26.11 6.71
N ASP A 78 -4.64 24.84 6.36
CA ASP A 78 -5.82 24.29 5.65
C ASP A 78 -6.77 23.48 6.55
N ASN A 79 -6.39 23.18 7.80
CA ASN A 79 -7.15 22.43 8.81
C ASN A 79 -7.25 20.92 8.52
N ASP A 80 -6.24 20.33 7.90
CA ASP A 80 -6.18 18.91 7.59
C ASP A 80 -5.53 18.06 8.71
N SER A 81 -5.16 18.70 9.83
CA SER A 81 -4.45 18.12 10.98
C SER A 81 -2.96 17.86 10.78
N LEU A 82 -2.35 18.37 9.71
CA LEU A 82 -0.91 18.47 9.54
C LEU A 82 -0.44 19.86 9.93
N THR A 83 0.80 19.92 10.45
CA THR A 83 1.43 21.21 10.69
C THR A 83 2.20 21.64 9.44
N ASN A 84 2.33 22.96 9.24
CA ASN A 84 3.13 23.51 8.16
C ASN A 84 4.56 22.90 8.10
N LEU A 85 5.15 22.59 9.26
CA LEU A 85 6.45 21.91 9.31
C LEU A 85 6.40 20.47 8.80
N ASP A 86 5.37 19.69 9.15
CA ASP A 86 5.20 18.33 8.65
C ASP A 86 5.09 18.32 7.12
N GLU A 87 4.38 19.30 6.59
CA GLU A 87 4.17 19.49 5.16
C GLU A 87 5.42 19.97 4.42
N TYR A 88 6.16 20.92 5.01
CA TYR A 88 7.46 21.34 4.49
C TYR A 88 8.42 20.14 4.39
N LEU A 89 8.47 19.30 5.42
CA LEU A 89 9.30 18.09 5.44
C LEU A 89 8.81 17.02 4.47
N ALA A 90 7.50 16.93 4.22
CA ALA A 90 6.91 16.04 3.23
C ALA A 90 7.01 16.57 1.79
N GLY A 91 7.28 17.86 1.62
CA GLY A 91 7.26 18.54 0.32
C GLY A 91 5.86 18.75 -0.24
N SER A 92 4.85 18.85 0.63
CA SER A 92 3.45 19.15 0.27
C SER A 92 3.14 20.65 0.29
N ASN A 93 1.88 20.96 -0.02
CA ASN A 93 1.37 22.32 -0.10
C ASN A 93 0.54 22.65 1.16
N PRO A 94 1.00 23.58 2.01
CA PRO A 94 0.42 23.86 3.33
C PRO A 94 -0.89 24.62 3.35
N ILE A 95 -1.55 24.71 2.20
CA ILE A 95 -2.83 25.40 2.02
C ILE A 95 -3.78 24.55 1.18
N ASP A 96 -3.57 23.25 1.16
CA ASP A 96 -4.19 22.25 0.29
C ASP A 96 -4.37 20.97 1.10
N ALA A 97 -5.59 20.79 1.60
CA ALA A 97 -5.84 19.80 2.64
C ALA A 97 -5.62 18.39 2.11
N ALA A 98 -5.03 17.51 2.92
CA ALA A 98 -4.93 16.10 2.55
C ALA A 98 -6.33 15.47 2.37
N PRO A 99 -6.53 14.63 1.35
CA PRO A 99 -7.81 14.00 1.09
C PRO A 99 -8.16 13.00 2.19
N VAL A 100 -9.45 12.72 2.40
CA VAL A 100 -9.94 11.69 3.32
C VAL A 100 -10.40 10.48 2.54
N VAL A 101 -9.87 9.28 2.85
CA VAL A 101 -10.29 8.01 2.25
C VAL A 101 -10.83 7.03 3.31
N ALA A 102 -11.89 6.31 2.95
CA ALA A 102 -12.47 5.26 3.78
C ALA A 102 -12.87 4.06 2.94
N ILE A 103 -12.51 2.86 3.41
CA ILE A 103 -13.02 1.60 2.85
C ILE A 103 -14.40 1.34 3.46
N LEU A 104 -15.41 1.22 2.60
CA LEU A 104 -16.81 1.01 2.98
C LEU A 104 -17.18 -0.48 3.02
N SER A 105 -16.57 -1.28 2.15
CA SER A 105 -16.73 -2.73 2.10
C SER A 105 -15.52 -3.37 1.43
N PRO A 106 -15.08 -4.58 1.85
CA PRO A 106 -15.55 -5.33 3.02
C PRO A 106 -15.20 -4.64 4.35
N GLY A 107 -15.80 -5.11 5.44
CA GLY A 107 -15.35 -4.72 6.78
C GLY A 107 -14.04 -5.41 7.15
N THR A 108 -13.26 -4.82 8.07
CA THR A 108 -12.06 -5.47 8.60
C THR A 108 -12.38 -6.81 9.25
N ASP A 109 -11.43 -7.74 9.15
CA ASP A 109 -11.46 -9.11 9.66
C ASP A 109 -12.54 -10.00 9.01
N SER A 110 -13.03 -9.60 7.84
CA SER A 110 -13.92 -10.44 7.02
C SER A 110 -13.16 -11.63 6.42
N SER A 111 -13.84 -12.77 6.27
CA SER A 111 -13.31 -13.97 5.66
C SER A 111 -13.98 -14.30 4.33
N PHE A 112 -13.20 -14.67 3.33
CA PHE A 112 -13.70 -15.07 2.02
C PHE A 112 -13.01 -16.35 1.53
N ASP A 113 -13.62 -17.00 0.55
CA ASP A 113 -12.99 -18.11 -0.17
C ASP A 113 -12.11 -17.55 -1.30
N SER A 114 -10.93 -18.14 -1.50
CA SER A 114 -10.03 -17.80 -2.62
C SER A 114 -10.67 -17.90 -4.01
N SER A 115 -11.77 -18.65 -4.15
CA SER A 115 -12.52 -18.77 -5.40
C SER A 115 -13.53 -17.65 -5.63
N LEU A 116 -13.70 -16.71 -4.70
CA LEU A 116 -14.68 -15.63 -4.80
C LEU A 116 -14.04 -14.30 -5.18
N SER A 117 -14.67 -13.62 -6.13
CA SER A 117 -14.39 -12.21 -6.38
C SER A 117 -15.01 -11.36 -5.28
N ILE A 118 -14.19 -10.54 -4.65
CA ILE A 118 -14.57 -9.67 -3.55
C ILE A 118 -14.82 -8.28 -4.12
N ASN A 119 -16.00 -7.73 -3.80
CA ASN A 119 -16.33 -6.35 -4.15
C ASN A 119 -15.82 -5.40 -3.06
N PHE A 120 -14.81 -4.63 -3.43
CA PHE A 120 -14.28 -3.51 -2.68
C PHE A 120 -15.04 -2.24 -3.04
N THR A 121 -15.40 -1.47 -2.03
CA THR A 121 -15.94 -0.13 -2.20
C THR A 121 -15.25 0.83 -1.23
N ALA A 122 -14.92 2.02 -1.72
CA ALA A 122 -14.35 3.09 -0.92
C ALA A 122 -14.95 4.43 -1.32
N SER A 123 -14.88 5.38 -0.40
CA SER A 123 -15.11 6.80 -0.67
C SER A 123 -13.82 7.57 -0.43
N ALA A 124 -13.53 8.53 -1.30
CA ALA A 124 -12.50 9.52 -1.07
C ALA A 124 -13.04 10.92 -1.33
N SER A 125 -12.79 11.84 -0.41
CA SER A 125 -13.23 13.22 -0.51
C SER A 125 -12.12 14.17 -0.09
N ASP A 126 -12.00 15.25 -0.83
CA ASP A 126 -11.06 16.32 -0.62
C ASP A 126 -11.82 17.65 -0.37
N ALA A 127 -11.25 18.56 0.43
CA ALA A 127 -11.93 19.80 0.77
C ALA A 127 -11.97 20.79 -0.42
N GLU A 128 -10.93 20.77 -1.24
CA GLU A 128 -10.75 21.65 -2.40
C GLU A 128 -11.35 21.02 -3.66
N ASP A 129 -11.16 19.71 -3.84
CA ASP A 129 -11.54 18.98 -5.05
C ASP A 129 -12.89 18.23 -4.96
N GLY A 130 -13.43 18.04 -3.75
CA GLY A 130 -14.69 17.35 -3.54
C GLY A 130 -14.57 15.82 -3.67
N ASP A 131 -15.48 15.16 -4.39
CA ASP A 131 -15.47 13.69 -4.49
C ASP A 131 -14.41 13.20 -5.49
N ILE A 132 -13.34 12.63 -4.95
CA ILE A 132 -12.21 12.06 -5.69
C ILE A 132 -12.19 10.53 -5.62
N SER A 133 -13.30 9.88 -5.27
CA SER A 133 -13.38 8.40 -5.12
C SER A 133 -12.96 7.62 -6.37
N HIS A 134 -13.04 8.24 -7.55
CA HIS A 134 -12.60 7.64 -8.81
C HIS A 134 -11.07 7.44 -8.90
N ALA A 135 -10.30 8.18 -8.11
CA ALA A 135 -8.83 8.14 -8.08
C ALA A 135 -8.26 7.13 -7.08
N VAL A 136 -9.10 6.44 -6.30
CA VAL A 136 -8.66 5.44 -5.32
C VAL A 136 -7.91 4.31 -6.02
N LEU A 137 -6.71 4.00 -5.52
CA LEU A 137 -5.86 2.88 -5.93
C LEU A 137 -5.94 1.78 -4.86
N TRP A 138 -6.16 0.54 -5.28
CA TRP A 138 -6.27 -0.61 -4.40
C TRP A 138 -5.05 -1.51 -4.51
N SER A 139 -4.55 -1.96 -3.35
CA SER A 139 -3.45 -2.92 -3.26
C SER A 139 -3.65 -3.94 -2.15
N SER A 140 -3.03 -5.09 -2.32
CA SER A 140 -2.90 -6.21 -1.38
C SER A 140 -1.42 -6.38 -1.06
N ASP A 141 -1.07 -6.58 0.19
CA ASP A 141 0.30 -6.88 0.61
C ASP A 141 0.83 -8.21 0.02
N VAL A 142 -0.08 -9.14 -0.31
CA VAL A 142 0.25 -10.44 -0.92
C VAL A 142 0.15 -10.41 -2.44
N ASP A 143 -0.93 -9.86 -3.00
CA ASP A 143 -1.23 -9.92 -4.45
C ASP A 143 -0.75 -8.68 -5.22
N GLY A 144 -0.29 -7.64 -4.52
CA GLY A 144 0.15 -6.39 -5.13
C GLY A 144 -1.02 -5.51 -5.59
N SER A 145 -0.86 -4.83 -6.73
CA SER A 145 -1.86 -3.90 -7.25
C SER A 145 -3.12 -4.65 -7.72
N LEU A 146 -4.29 -4.24 -7.21
CA LEU A 146 -5.58 -4.85 -7.53
C LEU A 146 -6.34 -4.04 -8.59
N GLY A 147 -6.13 -2.73 -8.65
CA GLY A 147 -6.80 -1.85 -9.59
C GLY A 147 -7.11 -0.47 -9.02
N SER A 148 -8.07 0.22 -9.62
CA SER A 148 -8.45 1.59 -9.26
C SER A 148 -9.95 1.84 -9.34
N GLY A 149 -10.42 2.88 -8.65
CA GLY A 149 -11.80 3.36 -8.64
C GLY A 149 -12.51 3.17 -7.29
N ALA A 150 -13.64 3.86 -7.15
CA ALA A 150 -14.48 3.82 -5.95
C ALA A 150 -15.06 2.43 -5.67
N SER A 151 -15.11 1.57 -6.69
CA SER A 151 -15.54 0.18 -6.57
C SER A 151 -14.71 -0.71 -7.47
N LEU A 152 -14.24 -1.83 -6.94
CA LEU A 152 -13.39 -2.80 -7.62
C LEU A 152 -13.80 -4.21 -7.23
N ALA A 153 -13.93 -5.11 -8.20
CA ALA A 153 -14.09 -6.54 -7.95
C ALA A 153 -12.75 -7.23 -8.21
N SER A 154 -12.19 -7.93 -7.22
CA SER A 154 -10.93 -8.65 -7.38
C SER A 154 -10.96 -10.01 -6.69
N LEU A 155 -10.29 -10.99 -7.29
CA LEU A 155 -9.97 -12.27 -6.64
C LEU A 155 -8.63 -12.11 -5.90
N LEU A 156 -8.57 -12.64 -4.69
CA LEU A 156 -7.36 -12.67 -3.88
C LEU A 156 -6.83 -14.10 -3.77
N SER A 157 -5.51 -14.24 -3.63
CA SER A 157 -4.92 -15.54 -3.30
C SER A 157 -5.32 -15.97 -1.88
N ALA A 158 -5.07 -17.23 -1.52
CA ALA A 158 -5.32 -17.68 -0.16
C ALA A 158 -4.24 -17.17 0.81
N GLY A 159 -4.66 -16.73 1.99
CA GLY A 159 -3.79 -16.15 3.00
C GLY A 159 -4.48 -15.08 3.82
N ALA A 160 -3.73 -14.46 4.73
CA ALA A 160 -4.14 -13.21 5.37
C ALA A 160 -3.67 -12.05 4.49
N HIS A 161 -4.55 -11.10 4.20
CA HIS A 161 -4.28 -9.94 3.35
C HIS A 161 -4.53 -8.66 4.12
N ILE A 162 -3.70 -7.65 3.88
CA ILE A 162 -3.94 -6.26 4.22
C ILE A 162 -4.29 -5.54 2.91
N ILE A 163 -5.56 -5.17 2.77
CA ILE A 163 -6.04 -4.42 1.61
C ILE A 163 -5.94 -2.95 1.91
N THR A 164 -5.20 -2.23 1.08
CA THR A 164 -4.96 -0.78 1.21
C THR A 164 -5.63 -0.04 0.06
N ALA A 165 -6.49 0.92 0.40
CA ALA A 165 -7.02 1.91 -0.51
C ALA A 165 -6.24 3.22 -0.31
N THR A 166 -5.70 3.75 -1.40
CA THR A 166 -4.79 4.89 -1.39
C THR A 166 -5.30 5.93 -2.38
N VAL A 167 -5.31 7.21 -2.00
CA VAL A 167 -5.69 8.31 -2.89
C VAL A 167 -4.68 9.44 -2.79
N THR A 168 -4.41 10.09 -3.91
CA THR A 168 -3.56 11.28 -3.98
C THR A 168 -4.38 12.40 -4.59
N ASP A 169 -4.31 13.58 -3.99
CA ASP A 169 -4.99 14.75 -4.51
C ASP A 169 -4.32 15.27 -5.81
N SER A 170 -5.06 16.04 -6.61
CA SER A 170 -4.63 16.62 -7.88
C SER A 170 -3.44 17.57 -7.77
N GLN A 171 -3.21 18.16 -6.58
CA GLN A 171 -2.07 19.03 -6.29
C GLN A 171 -0.95 18.35 -5.50
N GLY A 172 -1.08 17.04 -5.25
CA GLY A 172 0.00 16.22 -4.72
C GLY A 172 0.22 16.34 -3.22
N ALA A 173 -0.85 16.64 -2.47
CA ALA A 173 -0.83 16.61 -1.00
C ALA A 173 -0.17 15.30 -0.52
N MET A 174 0.97 15.46 0.16
CA MET A 174 1.63 14.43 0.93
C MET A 174 1.39 14.75 2.41
N PRO A 175 1.15 13.74 3.27
CA PRO A 175 1.21 12.32 3.00
C PRO A 175 0.03 11.83 2.16
N VAL A 176 0.30 10.79 1.37
CA VAL A 176 -0.74 10.07 0.65
C VAL A 176 -1.69 9.45 1.66
N THR A 177 -2.97 9.83 1.62
CA THR A 177 -3.96 9.27 2.54
C THR A 177 -4.29 7.83 2.16
N GLN A 178 -4.30 6.96 3.16
CA GLN A 178 -4.60 5.54 2.99
C GLN A 178 -5.56 5.03 4.06
N ALA A 179 -6.41 4.09 3.66
CA ALA A 179 -7.22 3.27 4.53
C ALA A 179 -6.86 1.81 4.31
N ALA A 180 -6.81 1.01 5.38
CA ALA A 180 -6.48 -0.40 5.29
C ALA A 180 -7.46 -1.28 6.07
N ILE A 181 -7.72 -2.48 5.55
CA ILE A 181 -8.51 -3.52 6.23
C ILE A 181 -7.76 -4.85 6.18
N ASN A 182 -7.93 -5.67 7.21
CA ASN A 182 -7.43 -7.04 7.21
C ASN A 182 -8.50 -7.98 6.66
N LEU A 183 -8.12 -8.90 5.79
CA LEU A 183 -8.99 -9.96 5.28
C LEU A 183 -8.32 -11.33 5.47
N SER A 184 -9.12 -12.37 5.67
CA SER A 184 -8.66 -13.75 5.71
C SER A 184 -9.25 -14.53 4.54
N ILE A 185 -8.41 -14.97 3.62
CA ILE A 185 -8.80 -15.73 2.44
C ILE A 185 -8.43 -17.19 2.65
N THR A 186 -9.43 -18.05 2.80
CA THR A 186 -9.21 -19.48 2.99
C THR A 186 -9.28 -20.21 1.65
N GLU A 187 -8.37 -21.16 1.44
CA GLU A 187 -8.59 -22.18 0.40
C GLU A 187 -9.82 -23.00 0.81
N GLY A 188 -10.83 -23.06 -0.06
CA GLY A 188 -11.94 -23.97 0.14
C GLY A 188 -11.45 -25.42 0.19
N ILE A 189 -11.96 -26.21 1.13
CA ILE A 189 -11.66 -27.65 1.15
C ILE A 189 -12.44 -28.31 0.01
N ALA A 190 -11.72 -28.99 -0.89
CA ALA A 190 -12.36 -29.78 -1.95
C ALA A 190 -13.29 -30.83 -1.34
N GLY A 191 -14.58 -30.75 -1.70
CA GLY A 191 -15.65 -31.60 -1.21
C GLY A 191 -16.46 -31.00 -0.05
N ASP A 192 -15.99 -29.93 0.61
CA ASP A 192 -16.73 -29.21 1.66
C ASP A 192 -17.64 -28.18 1.00
N ILE A 193 -18.73 -28.63 0.40
CA ILE A 193 -19.65 -27.78 -0.36
C ILE A 193 -20.35 -26.79 0.58
N THR A 194 -20.56 -27.15 1.85
CA THR A 194 -21.17 -26.29 2.86
C THR A 194 -20.27 -25.16 3.34
N GLY A 195 -18.95 -25.29 3.18
CA GLY A 195 -17.94 -24.32 3.63
C GLY A 195 -17.78 -24.29 5.15
N ASN A 196 -18.08 -25.39 5.84
CA ASN A 196 -18.04 -25.46 7.30
C ASN A 196 -16.70 -26.00 7.84
N GLY A 197 -15.74 -26.28 6.96
CA GLY A 197 -14.43 -26.81 7.27
C GLY A 197 -14.36 -28.34 7.38
N VAL A 198 -15.44 -29.06 7.08
CA VAL A 198 -15.48 -30.53 7.10
C VAL A 198 -16.12 -31.08 5.83
N VAL A 199 -15.64 -32.24 5.37
CA VAL A 199 -16.24 -32.97 4.24
C VAL A 199 -17.08 -34.12 4.82
N ASP A 200 -18.39 -33.97 4.82
CA ASP A 200 -19.33 -34.94 5.39
C ASP A 200 -20.58 -35.18 4.52
N ILE A 201 -21.56 -35.90 5.07
CA ILE A 201 -22.79 -36.23 4.33
C ILE A 201 -23.68 -35.01 4.02
N ALA A 202 -23.51 -33.90 4.74
CA ALA A 202 -24.21 -32.65 4.46
C ALA A 202 -23.76 -32.08 3.12
N ASP A 203 -22.47 -32.18 2.78
CA ASP A 203 -21.95 -31.76 1.47
C ASP A 203 -22.51 -32.63 0.35
N LEU A 204 -22.52 -33.95 0.55
CA LEU A 204 -23.10 -34.90 -0.41
C LEU A 204 -24.58 -34.62 -0.64
N LEU A 205 -25.34 -34.36 0.43
CA LEU A 205 -26.75 -34.05 0.33
C LEU A 205 -26.98 -32.71 -0.38
N LEU A 206 -26.13 -31.71 -0.13
CA LEU A 206 -26.22 -30.40 -0.75
C LEU A 206 -25.95 -30.50 -2.26
N LEU A 207 -24.94 -31.27 -2.67
CA LEU A 207 -24.65 -31.57 -4.07
C LEU A 207 -25.79 -32.33 -4.74
N GLN A 208 -26.32 -33.36 -4.09
CA GLN A 208 -27.45 -34.13 -4.63
C GLN A 208 -28.66 -33.22 -4.87
N ARG A 209 -28.97 -32.34 -3.92
CA ARG A 209 -30.08 -31.38 -4.05
C ARG A 209 -29.85 -30.36 -5.15
N HIS A 210 -28.60 -29.96 -5.38
CA HIS A 210 -28.25 -29.09 -6.49
C HIS A 210 -28.50 -29.78 -7.84
N LEU A 211 -28.00 -31.01 -8.00
CA LEU A 211 -28.19 -31.82 -9.21
C LEU A 211 -29.66 -32.16 -9.50
N THR A 212 -30.50 -32.27 -8.47
CA THR A 212 -31.95 -32.46 -8.64
C THR A 212 -32.72 -31.14 -8.81
N GLY A 213 -32.03 -29.99 -8.91
CA GLY A 213 -32.64 -28.67 -9.08
C GLY A 213 -33.40 -28.16 -7.86
N SER A 214 -33.17 -28.75 -6.69
CA SER A 214 -33.87 -28.42 -5.43
C SER A 214 -33.17 -27.32 -4.63
N VAL A 215 -31.91 -27.00 -4.95
CA VAL A 215 -31.10 -25.93 -4.36
C VAL A 215 -30.19 -25.32 -5.43
N SER A 216 -30.01 -24.00 -5.41
CA SER A 216 -28.94 -23.32 -6.16
C SER A 216 -27.73 -23.12 -5.25
N LEU A 217 -26.53 -23.42 -5.75
CA LEU A 217 -25.27 -23.17 -5.05
C LEU A 217 -24.63 -21.87 -5.53
N ASP A 218 -23.88 -21.22 -4.65
CA ASP A 218 -23.01 -20.11 -5.05
C ASP A 218 -21.73 -20.61 -5.73
N ALA A 219 -20.95 -19.70 -6.30
CA ALA A 219 -19.75 -20.03 -7.06
C ALA A 219 -18.68 -20.75 -6.21
N SER A 220 -18.57 -20.43 -4.92
CA SER A 220 -17.63 -21.09 -4.01
C SER A 220 -18.06 -22.50 -3.64
N ALA A 221 -19.35 -22.72 -3.38
CA ALA A 221 -19.88 -24.07 -3.18
C ALA A 221 -19.75 -24.92 -4.46
N ILE A 222 -19.89 -24.31 -5.65
CA ILE A 222 -19.60 -24.97 -6.93
C ILE A 222 -18.10 -25.31 -7.03
N ALA A 223 -17.21 -24.35 -6.79
CA ALA A 223 -15.77 -24.56 -6.89
C ALA A 223 -15.25 -25.64 -5.91
N ARG A 224 -15.78 -25.68 -4.67
CA ARG A 224 -15.44 -26.74 -3.70
C ARG A 224 -16.05 -28.09 -4.08
N GLY A 225 -17.19 -28.10 -4.76
CA GLY A 225 -17.90 -29.32 -5.16
C GLY A 225 -17.45 -29.93 -6.50
N ASP A 226 -16.76 -29.16 -7.33
CA ASP A 226 -16.23 -29.59 -8.63
C ASP A 226 -14.95 -30.40 -8.43
N LEU A 227 -15.14 -31.70 -8.26
CA LEU A 227 -14.09 -32.66 -7.94
C LEU A 227 -13.63 -33.43 -9.18
N PHE A 228 -14.41 -33.40 -10.26
CA PHE A 228 -14.19 -34.16 -11.46
C PHE A 228 -14.59 -33.39 -12.73
N PRO A 229 -13.68 -33.27 -13.71
CA PRO A 229 -12.41 -33.99 -13.84
C PRO A 229 -11.31 -33.50 -12.90
N ALA A 230 -10.17 -34.19 -12.85
CA ALA A 230 -9.07 -33.86 -11.92
C ALA A 230 -8.56 -32.41 -12.04
N VAL A 231 -8.85 -31.75 -13.17
CA VAL A 231 -8.81 -30.31 -13.30
C VAL A 231 -10.26 -29.86 -13.39
N ALA A 232 -10.76 -29.20 -12.35
CA ALA A 232 -12.09 -28.62 -12.26
C ALA A 232 -12.46 -27.85 -13.54
N ASP A 233 -13.67 -28.08 -14.06
CA ASP A 233 -14.18 -27.47 -15.30
C ASP A 233 -15.32 -26.46 -15.07
N GLY A 234 -15.69 -26.25 -13.80
CA GLY A 234 -16.72 -25.34 -13.32
C GLY A 234 -18.13 -25.95 -13.28
N GLU A 235 -18.31 -27.23 -13.64
CA GLU A 235 -19.62 -27.86 -13.76
C GLU A 235 -19.82 -28.96 -12.70
N LEU A 236 -20.87 -28.83 -11.89
CA LEU A 236 -21.25 -29.90 -10.97
C LEU A 236 -22.06 -30.97 -11.68
N THR A 237 -21.51 -32.18 -11.74
CA THR A 237 -22.11 -33.33 -12.41
C THR A 237 -22.33 -34.52 -11.47
N ILE A 238 -22.94 -35.59 -12.00
CA ILE A 238 -23.05 -36.87 -11.28
C ILE A 238 -21.66 -37.46 -10.98
N SER A 239 -20.64 -37.16 -11.79
CA SER A 239 -19.28 -37.64 -11.56
C SER A 239 -18.70 -37.08 -10.27
N ASP A 240 -18.92 -35.80 -10.00
CA ASP A 240 -18.56 -35.11 -8.76
C ASP A 240 -19.26 -35.72 -7.56
N LEU A 241 -20.57 -35.98 -7.69
CA LEU A 241 -21.36 -36.62 -6.65
C LEU A 241 -20.83 -38.02 -6.31
N LEU A 242 -20.46 -38.81 -7.33
CA LEU A 242 -19.90 -40.13 -7.13
C LEU A 242 -18.52 -40.07 -6.48
N LEU A 243 -17.68 -39.12 -6.88
CA LEU A 243 -16.36 -38.95 -6.29
C LEU A 243 -16.45 -38.50 -4.83
N LEU A 244 -17.33 -37.56 -4.51
CA LEU A 244 -17.61 -37.15 -3.14
C LEU A 244 -18.14 -38.32 -2.29
N GLN A 245 -19.06 -39.13 -2.83
CA GLN A 245 -19.53 -40.34 -2.15
C GLN A 245 -18.39 -41.33 -1.89
N GLN A 246 -17.49 -41.53 -2.86
CA GLN A 246 -16.35 -42.41 -2.72
C GLN A 246 -15.38 -41.91 -1.64
N ILE A 247 -15.13 -40.60 -1.57
CA ILE A 247 -14.32 -39.97 -0.52
C ILE A 247 -14.92 -40.26 0.86
N LEU A 248 -16.21 -40.02 1.05
CA LEU A 248 -16.90 -40.22 2.33
C LEU A 248 -16.92 -41.67 2.81
N VAL A 249 -16.97 -42.64 1.89
CA VAL A 249 -16.97 -44.07 2.22
C VAL A 249 -15.56 -44.59 2.54
N SER A 250 -14.52 -43.85 2.15
CA SER A 250 -13.11 -44.23 2.35
C SER A 250 -12.47 -43.68 3.62
N GLN A 251 -13.17 -42.81 4.37
CA GLN A 251 -12.75 -42.29 5.69
C GLN A 251 -13.16 -43.25 6.81
#